data_AF-A0A3N6A7G8-F1
#
_entry.id   AF-A0A3N6A7G8-F1
#
_cell.length_a   1.000
_cell.length_b   1.000
_cell.length_c   1.000
_cell.angle_alpha   90.00
_cell.angle_beta   90.00
_cell.angle_gamma   90.00
#
_symmetry.space_group_name_H-M   'P 1'
#
loop_
_entity.id
_entity.type
_entity.pdbx_description
1 polymer ?
#
loop_
_entity_poly.entity_id
_entity_poly.type
_entity_poly.pdbx_seq_one_letter_code
_entity_poly.pdbx_strand_id
1 'polypeptide(L)'
;MRVVPAGERVGFVPDMARFNPGTLQLTGLLGGKKLEFVRLGDSARSVEMLRELHYVVGKTGRQGLSYITAYNGAVYEKLKQGNWTMIGQWEAPDGGHIAVWRRL
;
A
#
# COMPACT_ATOMS: atom_id res chain seq x y z
N MET A 1 8.79 15.33 1.21
CA MET A 1 8.52 13.88 1.05
C MET A 1 9.16 13.18 2.24
N ARG A 2 8.37 12.69 3.22
CA ARG A 2 8.92 12.06 4.44
C ARG A 2 9.56 10.71 4.08
N VAL A 3 10.79 10.56 4.53
CA VAL A 3 11.78 9.53 4.19
C VAL A 3 11.41 8.22 4.93
N VAL A 4 11.19 7.11 4.21
CA VAL A 4 11.12 5.73 4.77
C VAL A 4 12.53 5.25 5.17
N PRO A 5 12.87 5.02 6.46
CA PRO A 5 14.12 4.39 6.89
C PRO A 5 14.49 3.07 6.17
N ALA A 6 15.78 2.77 6.11
CA ALA A 6 16.29 1.50 5.56
C ALA A 6 15.82 0.30 6.40
N GLY A 7 15.40 -0.79 5.75
CA GLY A 7 14.88 -2.00 6.40
C GLY A 7 13.36 -2.01 6.65
N GLU A 8 12.66 -0.91 6.39
CA GLU A 8 11.21 -0.86 6.55
C GLU A 8 10.49 -1.54 5.37
N ARG A 9 9.76 -2.62 5.67
CA ARG A 9 8.93 -3.35 4.70
C ARG A 9 7.64 -2.62 4.36
N VAL A 10 7.30 -2.58 3.07
CA VAL A 10 6.14 -1.86 2.53
C VAL A 10 5.13 -2.85 1.96
N GLY A 11 3.92 -2.85 2.51
CA GLY A 11 2.77 -3.54 1.93
C GLY A 11 2.23 -2.78 0.74
N PHE A 12 1.76 -3.51 -0.26
CA PHE A 12 1.19 -2.94 -1.46
C PHE A 12 -0.13 -3.61 -1.79
N VAL A 13 -1.23 -2.86 -1.75
CA VAL A 13 -2.56 -3.34 -2.12
C VAL A 13 -2.82 -2.97 -3.59
N PRO A 14 -2.78 -3.94 -4.52
CA PRO A 14 -3.00 -3.69 -5.93
C PRO A 14 -4.49 -3.50 -6.20
N ASP A 15 -4.84 -2.47 -6.98
CA ASP A 15 -6.23 -2.21 -7.35
C ASP A 15 -6.43 -2.12 -8.88
N MET A 16 -5.35 -2.06 -9.66
CA MET A 16 -5.44 -1.93 -11.13
C MET A 16 -4.27 -2.58 -11.86
N ALA A 17 -4.52 -3.02 -13.09
CA ALA A 17 -3.47 -3.21 -14.08
C ALA A 17 -2.69 -1.89 -14.21
N ARG A 18 -1.37 -1.92 -14.01
CA ARG A 18 -0.41 -0.78 -14.04
C ARG A 18 -0.12 -0.08 -12.70
N PHE A 19 -0.80 -0.39 -11.60
CA PHE A 19 -0.27 -0.05 -10.27
C PHE A 19 0.81 -1.09 -9.92
N ASN A 20 2.04 -0.84 -10.36
CA ASN A 20 3.16 -1.77 -10.24
C ASN A 20 4.12 -1.30 -9.13
N PRO A 21 4.38 -2.12 -8.09
CA PRO A 21 5.34 -1.77 -7.04
C PRO A 21 6.76 -1.58 -7.57
N GLY A 22 7.10 -2.14 -8.75
CA GLY A 22 8.38 -1.96 -9.42
C GLY A 22 8.75 -0.50 -9.67
N THR A 23 7.78 0.36 -9.99
CA THR A 23 8.03 1.80 -10.18
C THR A 23 8.40 2.48 -8.85
N LEU A 24 7.76 2.06 -7.75
CA LEU A 24 8.07 2.55 -6.40
C LEU A 24 9.42 2.00 -5.91
N GLN A 25 9.76 0.76 -6.24
CA GLN A 25 11.08 0.17 -5.98
C GLN A 25 12.18 0.94 -6.71
N LEU A 26 12.02 1.20 -8.01
CA LEU A 26 12.99 1.99 -8.78
C LEU A 26 13.15 3.39 -8.20
N THR A 27 12.05 4.07 -7.85
CA THR A 27 12.10 5.40 -7.24
C THR A 27 12.83 5.38 -5.90
N GLY A 28 12.58 4.35 -5.08
CA GLY A 28 13.32 4.13 -3.84
C GLY A 28 14.82 3.95 -4.09
N LEU A 29 15.18 3.09 -5.04
CA LEU A 29 16.57 2.78 -5.39
C LEU A 29 17.31 4.01 -5.89
N LEU A 30 16.69 4.81 -6.76
CA LEU A 30 17.24 6.09 -7.25
C LEU A 30 17.45 7.10 -6.10
N GLY A 31 16.62 7.04 -5.06
CA GLY A 31 16.78 7.82 -3.83
C GLY A 31 17.75 7.21 -2.81
N GLY A 32 18.56 6.21 -3.19
CA GLY A 32 19.53 5.55 -2.32
C GLY A 32 18.92 4.58 -1.30
N LYS A 33 17.70 4.10 -1.53
CA LYS A 33 16.98 3.23 -0.60
C LYS A 33 16.54 1.92 -1.24
N LYS A 34 16.80 0.83 -0.54
CA LYS A 34 16.25 -0.48 -0.90
C LYS A 34 14.88 -0.65 -0.24
N LEU A 35 13.81 -0.51 -1.02
CA LEU A 35 12.44 -0.75 -0.55
C LEU A 35 12.03 -2.18 -0.88
N GLU A 36 11.60 -2.93 0.14
CA GLU A 36 11.04 -4.27 -0.04
C GLU A 36 9.52 -4.19 -0.05
N PHE A 37 8.92 -4.63 -1.15
CA PHE A 37 7.47 -4.61 -1.33
C PHE A 37 6.88 -5.99 -1.17
N VAL A 38 5.80 -6.06 -0.40
CA VAL A 38 5.00 -7.25 -0.19
C VAL A 38 3.63 -6.99 -0.78
N ARG A 39 3.21 -7.83 -1.73
CA ARG A 39 1.86 -7.77 -2.28
C ARG A 39 0.85 -8.21 -1.22
N LEU A 40 -0.22 -7.44 -1.08
CA LEU A 40 -1.35 -7.70 -0.19
C LEU A 40 -2.63 -7.83 -1.02
N GLY A 41 -3.65 -8.44 -0.44
CA GLY A 41 -4.99 -8.52 -1.04
C GLY A 41 -5.16 -9.62 -2.09
N ASP A 42 -4.21 -10.54 -2.18
CA ASP A 42 -4.28 -11.74 -3.03
C ASP A 42 -4.70 -13.01 -2.27
N SER A 43 -4.77 -12.95 -0.94
CA SER A 43 -5.02 -14.10 -0.06
C SER A 43 -5.46 -13.68 1.34
N ALA A 44 -6.07 -14.60 2.10
CA ALA A 44 -6.40 -14.38 3.51
C ALA A 44 -5.17 -14.03 4.37
N ARG A 45 -4.00 -14.60 4.02
CA ARG A 45 -2.71 -14.33 4.68
C ARG A 45 -2.29 -12.86 4.59
N SER A 46 -2.78 -12.11 3.60
CA SER A 46 -2.46 -10.69 3.45
C SER A 46 -2.79 -9.87 4.71
N VAL A 47 -3.84 -10.22 5.43
CA VAL A 47 -4.21 -9.55 6.69
C VAL A 47 -3.19 -9.85 7.80
N GLU A 48 -2.69 -11.09 7.85
CA GLU A 48 -1.69 -11.51 8.83
C GLU A 48 -0.35 -10.81 8.60
N MET A 49 0.02 -10.66 7.32
CA MET A 49 1.27 -10.03 6.89
C MET A 49 1.37 -8.56 7.32
N LEU A 50 0.25 -7.87 7.56
CA LEU A 50 0.26 -6.50 8.10
C LEU A 50 1.11 -6.36 9.37
N ARG A 51 1.24 -7.43 10.17
CA ARG A 51 2.05 -7.40 11.40
C ARG A 51 3.54 -7.25 11.16
N GLU A 52 4.01 -7.53 9.94
CA GLU A 52 5.43 -7.50 9.56
C GLU A 52 5.79 -6.24 8.75
N LEU A 53 4.81 -5.36 8.53
CA LEU A 53 4.94 -4.20 7.65
C LEU A 53 4.96 -2.91 8.45
N HIS A 54 5.70 -1.94 7.93
CA HIS A 54 5.83 -0.61 8.53
C HIS A 54 4.95 0.41 7.82
N TYR A 55 4.81 0.24 6.50
CA TYR A 55 3.93 1.04 5.65
C TYR A 55 3.04 0.13 4.85
N VAL A 56 1.87 0.65 4.50
CA VAL A 56 1.04 0.10 3.44
C VAL A 56 0.76 1.21 2.44
N VAL A 57 0.88 0.90 1.16
CA VAL A 57 0.52 1.77 0.05
C VAL A 57 -0.63 1.10 -0.69
N GLY A 58 -1.68 1.85 -0.96
CA GLY A 58 -2.87 1.35 -1.63
C GLY A 58 -3.60 2.48 -2.34
N LYS A 59 -4.61 2.11 -3.12
CA LYS A 59 -5.45 3.04 -3.84
C LYS A 59 -6.86 3.06 -3.26
N THR A 60 -7.47 4.23 -3.17
CA THR A 60 -8.83 4.46 -2.67
C THR A 60 -9.59 5.37 -3.65
N GLY A 61 -10.92 5.38 -3.63
CA GLY A 61 -11.73 6.28 -4.49
C GLY A 61 -12.81 5.59 -5.32
N ARG A 62 -13.52 6.40 -6.12
CA ARG A 62 -14.80 6.01 -6.77
C ARG A 62 -14.66 5.46 -8.20
N GLN A 63 -13.48 5.54 -8.80
CA GLN A 63 -13.14 4.90 -10.08
C GLN A 63 -12.35 3.62 -9.77
N GLY A 64 -13.07 2.50 -9.61
CA GLY A 64 -12.45 1.18 -9.40
C GLY A 64 -12.87 0.42 -8.15
N LEU A 65 -14.18 0.31 -7.86
CA LEU A 65 -14.72 -0.92 -7.25
C LEU A 65 -14.66 -2.06 -8.30
N SER A 66 -13.48 -2.33 -8.83
CA SER A 66 -13.27 -3.20 -9.99
C SER A 66 -12.00 -3.99 -9.72
N TYR A 67 -12.14 -5.09 -8.95
CA TYR A 67 -11.09 -5.92 -8.32
C TYR A 67 -10.77 -5.68 -6.84
N ILE A 68 -11.67 -5.10 -6.04
CA ILE A 68 -11.67 -5.44 -4.61
C ILE A 68 -12.05 -6.92 -4.51
N THR A 69 -11.04 -7.79 -4.50
CA THR A 69 -11.22 -9.14 -3.97
C THR A 69 -11.70 -8.99 -2.53
N ALA A 70 -12.43 -9.98 -2.00
CA ALA A 70 -12.78 -9.98 -0.57
C ALA A 70 -11.53 -9.76 0.33
N TYR A 71 -10.34 -10.11 -0.16
CA TYR A 71 -9.05 -9.91 0.51
C TYR A 71 -8.54 -8.46 0.48
N ASN A 72 -8.68 -7.73 -0.63
CA ASN A 72 -8.40 -6.27 -0.66
C ASN A 72 -9.27 -5.55 0.39
N GLY A 73 -10.56 -5.87 0.42
CA GLY A 73 -11.51 -5.31 1.38
C GLY A 73 -11.10 -5.62 2.82
N ALA A 74 -10.75 -6.87 3.11
CA ALA A 74 -10.29 -7.29 4.43
C ALA A 74 -9.01 -6.56 4.88
N VAL A 75 -8.06 -6.31 3.96
CA VAL A 75 -6.85 -5.54 4.26
C VAL A 75 -7.22 -4.10 4.63
N TYR A 76 -8.05 -3.41 3.84
CA TYR A 76 -8.45 -2.04 4.14
C TYR A 76 -9.27 -1.92 5.43
N GLU A 77 -10.19 -2.87 5.69
CA GLU A 77 -10.90 -2.90 6.97
C GLU A 77 -9.94 -3.12 8.15
N LYS A 78 -8.92 -3.96 7.99
CA LYS A 78 -7.92 -4.14 9.05
C LYS A 78 -7.07 -2.89 9.28
N LEU A 79 -6.74 -2.15 8.22
CA LEU A 79 -6.05 -0.86 8.36
C LEU A 79 -6.93 0.14 9.14
N LYS A 80 -8.24 0.21 8.86
CA LYS A 80 -9.16 1.11 9.58
C LYS A 80 -9.34 0.74 11.06
N GLN A 81 -9.40 -0.56 11.36
CA GLN A 81 -9.63 -1.07 12.72
C GLN A 81 -8.36 -1.16 13.58
N GLY A 82 -7.18 -1.10 12.95
CA GLY A 82 -5.89 -1.26 13.63
C GLY A 82 -5.20 0.07 13.95
N ASN A 83 -4.00 -0.01 14.54
CA ASN A 83 -3.12 1.14 14.79
C ASN A 83 -2.40 1.61 13.51
N TRP A 84 -3.15 1.83 12.43
CA TRP A 84 -2.62 2.34 11.16
C TRP A 84 -3.14 3.76 10.93
N THR A 85 -2.21 4.68 10.72
CA THR A 85 -2.54 6.08 10.45
C THR A 85 -2.20 6.42 9.00
N MET A 86 -3.13 7.05 8.29
CA MET A 86 -2.85 7.59 6.96
C MET A 86 -1.92 8.80 7.10
N ILE A 87 -0.70 8.69 6.56
CA ILE A 87 0.34 9.72 6.66
C ILE A 87 0.49 10.55 5.37
N GLY A 88 -0.21 10.16 4.30
CA GLY A 88 -0.20 10.87 3.04
C GLY A 88 -1.24 10.31 2.08
N GLN A 89 -1.77 11.19 1.23
CA GLN A 89 -2.69 10.86 0.15
C GLN A 89 -2.46 11.81 -1.02
N TRP A 90 -2.54 11.29 -2.25
CA TRP A 90 -2.44 12.07 -3.48
C TRP A 90 -3.48 11.61 -4.49
N GLU A 91 -3.95 12.52 -5.33
CA GLU A 91 -4.83 12.18 -6.44
C GLU A 91 -4.04 11.46 -7.54
N ALA A 92 -4.60 10.37 -8.05
CA ALA A 92 -4.08 9.63 -9.18
C ALA A 92 -4.67 10.21 -10.49
N PRO A 93 -3.98 10.07 -11.63
CA PRO A 93 -4.44 10.61 -12.92
C PRO A 93 -5.81 10.14 -13.40
N ASP A 94 -6.34 9.06 -12.82
CA ASP A 94 -7.67 8.51 -13.11
C ASP A 94 -8.74 8.91 -12.08
N GLY A 95 -8.47 9.93 -11.25
CA GLY A 95 -9.41 10.45 -10.25
C GLY A 95 -9.56 9.58 -9.00
N GLY A 96 -8.79 8.49 -8.89
CA GLY A 96 -8.58 7.77 -7.64
C GLY A 96 -7.59 8.50 -6.72
N HIS A 97 -7.31 7.92 -5.56
CA HIS A 97 -6.34 8.44 -4.60
C HIS A 97 -5.34 7.36 -4.22
N ILE A 98 -4.07 7.69 -4.21
CA ILE A 98 -3.02 6.82 -3.62
C ILE A 98 -2.86 7.26 -2.18
N ALA A 99 -3.04 6.35 -1.24
CA ALA A 99 -2.87 6.59 0.18
C ALA A 99 -1.73 5.75 0.76
N VAL A 100 -1.07 6.31 1.77
CA VAL A 100 0.00 5.66 2.53
C VAL A 100 -0.39 5.62 3.99
N TRP A 101 -0.40 4.41 4.55
CA TRP A 101 -0.60 4.18 5.97
C TRP A 101 0.73 3.81 6.62
N ARG A 102 0.91 4.24 7.87
CA ARG A 102 2.02 3.86 8.73
C ARG A 102 1.49 3.24 10.00
N ARG A 103 2.14 2.17 10.46
CA ARG A 103 1.83 1.57 11.76
C ARG A 103 2.39 2.44 12.88
N LEU A 104 1.56 2.77 13.88
CA LEU A 104 1.95 3.47 15.11
C LEU A 104 2.30 2.48 16.22
#